data_AF-A0AAY5K994-F1
#
_entry.id   AF-A0AAY5K994-F1
#
_cell.length_a   1.000
_cell.length_b   1.000
_cell.length_c   1.000
_cell.angle_alpha   90.00
_cell.angle_beta   90.00
_cell.angle_gamma   90.00
#
_symmetry.space_group_name_H-M   'P 1'
#
loop_
_entity.id
_entity.type
_entity.pdbx_description
1 polymer ?
#
loop_
_entity_poly.entity_id
_entity_poly.type
_entity_poly.pdbx_seq_one_letter_code
_entity_poly.pdbx_strand_id
1 'polypeptide(L)'
;MKMKSLVAVLLLLSCRVCGVKAQNATQNWNPEGPLHTLTLCQRARMNTPNIAGAYRPQCDTQGQYTSQQCWASTGYTWCVNANGQQLPGTLTPNGSPNRPRCTVQNVTPCQQANAKCPHLIGSCCPTCDNQGQYTPLQCCGSTGYCRCVTTSGQDIPGTLTPPGRPRPNCIKTGR
;
A
#
# COMPACT_ATOMS: atom_id res chain seq x y z
N MET A 1 -62.27 -34.63 7.40
CA MET A 1 -63.02 -33.35 7.23
C MET A 1 -62.24 -32.24 7.93
N LYS A 2 -62.32 -30.99 7.44
CA LYS A 2 -61.74 -29.75 8.04
C LYS A 2 -60.19 -29.75 8.15
N MET A 3 -59.46 -28.65 7.96
CA MET A 3 -59.79 -27.30 7.46
C MET A 3 -58.60 -26.75 6.63
N LYS A 4 -58.85 -25.79 5.74
CA LYS A 4 -57.82 -25.00 5.04
C LYS A 4 -58.02 -23.51 5.34
N SER A 5 -56.92 -22.76 5.47
CA SER A 5 -56.84 -21.29 5.44
C SER A 5 -55.52 -20.95 4.73
N LEU A 6 -55.46 -20.07 3.72
CA LEU A 6 -55.55 -18.60 3.78
C LEU A 6 -54.38 -18.03 4.61
N VAL A 7 -53.50 -17.12 4.15
CA VAL A 7 -53.56 -16.02 3.14
C VAL A 7 -52.15 -15.91 2.47
N ALA A 8 -51.85 -15.46 1.23
CA ALA A 8 -52.54 -14.69 0.17
C ALA A 8 -52.16 -15.16 -1.28
N VAL A 9 -52.48 -14.33 -2.29
CA VAL A 9 -51.90 -14.22 -3.66
C VAL A 9 -51.65 -12.71 -3.94
N LEU A 10 -50.88 -12.35 -4.99
CA LEU A 10 -50.47 -10.99 -5.50
C LEU A 10 -49.00 -10.64 -5.14
N LEU A 11 -48.12 -10.17 -6.04
CA LEU A 11 -48.13 -9.95 -7.50
C LEU A 11 -46.71 -10.23 -8.07
N LEU A 12 -46.58 -10.90 -9.21
CA LEU A 12 -45.29 -11.11 -9.89
C LEU A 12 -45.02 -10.02 -10.94
N LEU A 13 -44.49 -8.86 -10.53
CA LEU A 13 -43.86 -7.93 -11.47
C LEU A 13 -42.47 -8.45 -11.84
N SER A 14 -42.32 -8.96 -13.06
CA SER A 14 -41.10 -9.61 -13.56
C SER A 14 -40.03 -8.60 -13.98
N CYS A 15 -39.33 -8.03 -12.99
CA CYS A 15 -38.18 -7.15 -13.23
C CYS A 15 -36.99 -7.94 -13.83
N ARG A 16 -36.91 -8.03 -15.17
CA ARG A 16 -35.79 -8.65 -15.90
C ARG A 16 -34.53 -7.79 -15.87
N VAL A 17 -33.90 -7.68 -14.70
CA VAL A 17 -32.54 -7.12 -14.55
C VAL A 17 -31.51 -8.25 -14.72
N CYS A 18 -30.30 -7.90 -15.17
CA CYS A 18 -29.25 -8.81 -15.61
C CYS A 18 -28.98 -9.97 -14.63
N GLY A 19 -28.73 -11.17 -15.18
CA GLY A 19 -28.65 -12.45 -14.45
C GLY A 19 -27.40 -12.65 -13.58
N VAL A 20 -27.04 -11.70 -12.72
CA VAL A 20 -26.15 -11.93 -11.59
C VAL A 20 -26.91 -12.69 -10.49
N LYS A 21 -26.46 -13.89 -10.15
CA LYS A 21 -27.02 -14.63 -9.00
C LYS A 21 -26.61 -13.90 -7.72
N ALA A 22 -27.58 -13.33 -7.00
CA ALA A 22 -27.36 -12.88 -5.64
C ALA A 22 -26.98 -14.10 -4.77
N GLN A 23 -25.75 -14.11 -4.25
CA GLN A 23 -25.33 -15.08 -3.24
C GLN A 23 -25.79 -14.58 -1.86
N ASN A 24 -26.33 -15.48 -1.04
CA ASN A 24 -26.86 -15.11 0.29
C ASN A 24 -25.77 -14.46 1.15
N ALA A 25 -26.07 -13.30 1.72
CA ALA A 25 -25.24 -12.61 2.72
C ALA A 25 -25.30 -13.28 4.12
N THR A 26 -25.25 -14.61 4.14
CA THR A 26 -25.27 -15.48 5.33
C THR A 26 -24.23 -16.60 5.18
N GLN A 27 -23.05 -16.27 4.66
CA GLN A 27 -21.89 -17.17 4.65
C GLN A 27 -20.96 -16.76 5.79
N ASN A 28 -20.46 -17.75 6.54
CA ASN A 28 -19.77 -17.54 7.81
C ASN A 28 -18.56 -16.60 7.67
N TRP A 29 -18.44 -15.64 8.60
CA TRP A 29 -17.26 -14.79 8.71
C TRP A 29 -16.07 -15.63 9.18
N ASN A 30 -15.18 -16.00 8.25
CA ASN A 30 -13.95 -16.71 8.55
C ASN A 30 -12.76 -15.72 8.62
N PRO A 31 -12.16 -15.47 9.80
CA PRO A 31 -11.01 -14.57 9.94
C PRO A 31 -9.72 -15.09 9.28
N GLU A 32 -9.69 -16.34 8.81
CA GLU A 32 -8.50 -16.98 8.24
C GLU A 32 -8.63 -17.23 6.72
N GLY A 33 -9.53 -16.50 6.04
CA GLY A 33 -9.58 -16.50 4.58
C GLY A 33 -8.34 -15.85 3.93
N PRO A 34 -8.01 -16.17 2.66
CA PRO A 34 -6.84 -15.64 1.93
C PRO A 34 -6.85 -14.12 1.67
N LEU A 35 -7.82 -13.39 2.23
CA LEU A 35 -7.88 -11.92 2.25
C LEU A 35 -7.01 -11.29 3.35
N HIS A 36 -6.49 -12.05 4.33
CA HIS A 36 -5.91 -11.45 5.54
C HIS A 36 -4.51 -10.80 5.39
N THR A 37 -3.89 -10.87 4.22
CA THR A 37 -2.56 -10.27 3.96
C THR A 37 -2.54 -9.30 2.77
N LEU A 38 -3.59 -8.48 2.63
CA LEU A 38 -3.67 -7.41 1.62
C LEU A 38 -2.44 -6.48 1.67
N THR A 39 -1.73 -6.37 0.54
CA THR A 39 -0.62 -5.43 0.35
C THR A 39 -1.06 -3.98 0.48
N LEU A 40 -0.10 -3.05 0.57
CA LEU A 40 -0.39 -1.61 0.63
C LEU A 40 -1.19 -1.12 -0.60
N CYS A 41 -0.86 -1.58 -1.82
CA CYS A 41 -1.57 -1.17 -3.03
C CYS A 41 -2.97 -1.80 -3.13
N GLN A 42 -3.10 -3.11 -2.85
CA GLN A 42 -4.41 -3.78 -2.87
C GLN A 42 -5.38 -3.12 -1.87
N ARG A 43 -4.90 -2.83 -0.66
CA ARG A 43 -5.66 -2.17 0.39
C ARG A 43 -6.06 -0.74 -0.01
N ALA A 44 -5.14 0.06 -0.54
CA ALA A 44 -5.44 1.41 -1.02
C ALA A 44 -6.46 1.41 -2.19
N ARG A 45 -6.33 0.46 -3.11
CA ARG A 45 -7.24 0.27 -4.25
C ARG A 45 -8.65 -0.14 -3.83
N MET A 46 -8.81 -1.00 -2.82
CA MET A 46 -10.13 -1.34 -2.27
C MET A 46 -10.73 -0.22 -1.42
N ASN A 47 -9.91 0.53 -0.70
CA ASN A 47 -10.34 1.71 0.06
C ASN A 47 -10.65 2.94 -0.83
N THR A 48 -10.44 2.87 -2.15
CA THR A 48 -10.73 3.98 -3.06
C THR A 48 -12.24 4.09 -3.33
N PRO A 49 -12.88 5.24 -3.07
CA PRO A 49 -14.31 5.44 -3.34
C PRO A 49 -14.71 5.16 -4.80
N ASN A 50 -15.91 4.62 -5.00
CA ASN A 50 -16.49 4.37 -6.33
C ASN A 50 -17.08 5.65 -6.97
N ILE A 51 -16.28 6.71 -7.00
CA ILE A 51 -16.61 8.01 -7.59
C ILE A 51 -16.00 8.09 -8.99
N ALA A 52 -16.76 8.57 -9.98
CA ALA A 52 -16.26 8.76 -11.34
C ALA A 52 -15.06 9.74 -11.33
N GLY A 53 -13.96 9.33 -11.96
CA GLY A 53 -12.74 10.14 -12.01
C GLY A 53 -11.86 10.13 -10.75
N ALA A 54 -12.19 9.37 -9.70
CA ALA A 54 -11.28 9.16 -8.57
C ALA A 54 -10.00 8.41 -9.00
N TYR A 55 -8.86 8.79 -8.42
CA TYR A 55 -7.60 8.05 -8.61
C TYR A 55 -7.67 6.70 -7.90
N ARG A 56 -7.58 5.60 -8.66
CA ARG A 56 -7.34 4.24 -8.13
C ARG A 56 -5.89 3.83 -8.38
N PRO A 57 -5.15 3.41 -7.34
CA PRO A 57 -3.81 2.83 -7.51
C PRO A 57 -3.74 1.67 -8.50
N GLN A 58 -2.69 1.67 -9.32
CA GLN A 58 -2.29 0.57 -10.18
C GLN A 58 -1.35 -0.38 -9.43
N CYS A 59 -1.75 -1.64 -9.32
CA CYS A 59 -0.98 -2.70 -8.68
C CYS A 59 -0.58 -3.76 -9.71
N ASP A 60 0.58 -4.41 -9.49
CA ASP A 60 1.07 -5.50 -10.33
C ASP A 60 0.42 -6.87 -9.98
N THR A 61 0.91 -7.94 -10.59
CA THR A 61 0.41 -9.32 -10.37
C THR A 61 0.72 -9.87 -8.98
N GLN A 62 1.68 -9.29 -8.24
CA GLN A 62 1.98 -9.60 -6.85
C GLN A 62 1.24 -8.66 -5.88
N GLY A 63 0.42 -7.75 -6.41
CA GLY A 63 -0.29 -6.74 -5.65
C GLY A 63 0.58 -5.58 -5.17
N GLN A 64 1.84 -5.45 -5.58
CA GLN A 64 2.67 -4.30 -5.23
C GLN A 64 2.32 -3.09 -6.10
N TYR A 65 2.68 -1.88 -5.69
CA TYR A 65 2.50 -0.69 -6.52
C TYR A 65 3.35 -0.82 -7.79
N THR A 66 2.75 -0.62 -8.97
CA THR A 66 3.53 -0.44 -10.19
C THR A 66 4.39 0.83 -10.06
N SER A 67 5.66 0.79 -10.47
CA SER A 67 6.62 1.90 -10.26
C SER A 67 6.16 3.24 -10.87
N GLN A 68 5.25 3.17 -11.85
CA GLN A 68 4.49 4.28 -12.41
C GLN A 68 3.02 4.17 -11.98
N GLN A 69 2.43 5.30 -11.60
CA GLN A 69 0.99 5.47 -11.37
C GLN A 69 0.40 6.49 -12.36
N CYS A 70 -0.89 6.34 -12.68
CA CYS A 70 -1.61 7.15 -13.67
C CYS A 70 -2.98 7.57 -13.12
N TRP A 71 -3.29 8.87 -13.15
CA TRP A 71 -4.62 9.40 -12.90
C TRP A 71 -5.27 9.77 -14.23
N ALA A 72 -6.01 8.82 -14.80
CA ALA A 72 -6.52 8.91 -16.18
C ALA A 72 -7.47 10.11 -16.41
N SER A 73 -8.28 10.46 -15.40
CA SER A 73 -9.27 11.55 -15.46
C SER A 73 -8.69 12.95 -15.33
N THR A 74 -7.56 13.14 -14.63
CA THR A 74 -6.84 14.42 -14.61
C THR A 74 -5.80 14.53 -15.71
N GLY A 75 -5.47 13.41 -16.36
CA GLY A 75 -4.48 13.37 -17.43
C GLY A 75 -3.03 13.38 -16.93
N TYR A 76 -2.73 12.88 -15.72
CA TYR A 76 -1.38 12.89 -15.14
C TYR A 76 -0.79 11.50 -14.87
N THR A 77 0.53 11.41 -14.95
CA THR A 77 1.39 10.25 -14.65
C THR A 77 2.53 10.65 -13.72
N TRP A 78 2.89 9.80 -12.76
CA TRP A 78 4.06 9.98 -11.88
C TRP A 78 4.72 8.64 -11.53
N CYS A 79 5.92 8.67 -10.94
CA CYS A 79 6.55 7.48 -10.35
C CYS A 79 6.26 7.39 -8.85
N VAL A 80 6.22 6.18 -8.31
CA VAL A 80 6.09 5.92 -6.86
C VAL A 80 7.18 5.01 -6.33
N ASN A 81 7.46 5.10 -5.03
CA ASN A 81 8.16 4.05 -4.30
C ASN A 81 7.23 2.85 -4.01
N ALA A 82 7.76 1.77 -3.44
CA ALA A 82 6.97 0.56 -3.13
C ALA A 82 5.85 0.76 -2.09
N ASN A 83 5.84 1.86 -1.34
CA ASN A 83 4.75 2.23 -0.43
C ASN A 83 3.62 2.97 -1.15
N GLY A 84 3.78 3.30 -2.44
CA GLY A 84 2.84 4.11 -3.23
C GLY A 84 3.06 5.62 -3.12
N GLN A 85 4.12 6.07 -2.44
CA GLN A 85 4.40 7.50 -2.28
C GLN A 85 5.03 8.05 -3.56
N GLN A 86 4.47 9.16 -4.07
CA GLN A 86 4.96 9.86 -5.26
C GLN A 86 6.41 10.33 -5.09
N LEU A 87 7.25 10.07 -6.10
CA LEU A 87 8.61 10.59 -6.16
C LEU A 87 8.59 12.05 -6.63
N PRO A 88 9.28 12.98 -5.94
CA PRO A 88 9.37 14.39 -6.34
C PRO A 88 9.85 14.58 -7.79
N GLY A 89 9.33 15.61 -8.47
CA GLY A 89 9.71 15.92 -9.85
C GLY A 89 9.21 14.96 -10.93
N THR A 90 8.55 13.84 -10.58
CA THR A 90 8.10 12.84 -11.57
C THR A 90 6.69 13.06 -12.12
N LEU A 91 5.95 14.06 -11.63
CA LEU A 91 4.58 14.36 -12.09
C LEU A 91 4.59 15.01 -13.47
N THR A 92 3.91 14.39 -14.43
CA THR A 92 3.88 14.83 -15.83
C THR A 92 2.49 14.67 -16.46
N PRO A 93 2.11 15.48 -17.45
CA PRO A 93 0.94 15.22 -18.28
C PRO A 93 1.09 13.95 -19.12
N ASN A 94 -0.01 13.22 -19.30
CA ASN A 94 -0.11 12.07 -20.18
C ASN A 94 0.17 12.51 -21.63
N GLY A 95 1.01 11.75 -22.34
CA GLY A 95 1.46 12.12 -23.69
C GLY A 95 2.62 13.13 -23.75
N SER A 96 3.11 13.64 -22.61
CA SER A 96 4.34 14.44 -22.58
C SER A 96 5.53 13.65 -23.14
N PRO A 97 6.40 14.25 -23.99
CA PRO A 97 7.64 13.59 -24.45
C PRO A 97 8.59 13.29 -23.29
N ASN A 98 8.52 14.08 -22.21
CA ASN A 98 9.30 13.89 -20.98
C ASN A 98 8.60 12.96 -19.96
N ARG A 99 7.78 12.02 -20.44
CA ARG A 99 7.12 10.99 -19.63
C ARG A 99 8.16 10.27 -18.75
N PRO A 100 7.95 10.16 -17.43
CA PRO A 100 8.99 9.70 -16.51
C PRO A 100 9.33 8.23 -16.77
N ARG A 101 10.62 7.95 -16.93
CA ARG A 101 11.14 6.58 -17.01
C ARG A 101 11.23 6.02 -15.59
N CYS A 102 10.12 5.50 -15.08
CA CYS A 102 10.02 4.87 -13.75
C CYS A 102 10.72 3.49 -13.71
N THR A 103 12.01 3.46 -14.04
CA THR A 103 12.85 2.26 -13.95
C THR A 103 13.10 1.90 -12.49
N VAL A 104 13.35 0.62 -12.23
CA VAL A 104 13.68 0.12 -10.88
C VAL A 104 15.01 0.72 -10.35
N GLN A 105 15.83 1.33 -11.22
CA GLN A 105 17.06 2.03 -10.83
C GLN A 105 16.83 3.39 -10.14
N ASN A 106 15.65 4.00 -10.26
CA ASN A 106 15.26 5.15 -9.44
C ASN A 106 14.80 4.74 -8.02
N VAL A 107 14.80 3.44 -7.69
CA VAL A 107 14.55 2.94 -6.35
C VAL A 107 15.88 2.87 -5.61
N THR A 108 16.06 3.76 -4.65
CA THR A 108 17.23 3.81 -3.75
C THR A 108 17.42 2.50 -2.94
N PRO A 109 18.62 2.23 -2.40
CA PRO A 109 18.86 1.06 -1.56
C PRO A 109 17.91 0.93 -0.36
N CYS A 110 17.54 2.05 0.30
CA CYS A 110 16.56 2.03 1.38
C CYS A 110 15.15 1.70 0.87
N GLN A 111 14.68 2.37 -0.18
CA GLN A 111 13.37 2.07 -0.75
C GLN A 111 13.27 0.61 -1.23
N GLN A 112 14.35 0.04 -1.78
CA GLN A 112 14.38 -1.36 -2.20
C GLN A 112 14.41 -2.33 -1.01
N ALA A 113 15.12 -2.00 0.08
CA ALA A 113 15.11 -2.78 1.30
C ALA A 113 13.75 -2.72 2.01
N ASN A 114 13.11 -1.55 2.06
CA ASN A 114 11.77 -1.39 2.61
C ASN A 114 10.69 -2.07 1.76
N ALA A 115 10.84 -2.08 0.43
CA ALA A 115 9.96 -2.81 -0.50
C ALA A 115 9.97 -4.33 -0.27
N LYS A 116 11.14 -4.87 0.14
CA LYS A 116 11.33 -6.28 0.47
C LYS A 116 10.96 -6.61 1.93
N CYS A 117 10.63 -5.62 2.75
CA CYS A 117 10.22 -5.87 4.13
C CYS A 117 8.78 -6.43 4.18
N PRO A 118 8.47 -7.42 5.03
CA PRO A 118 7.11 -7.97 5.13
C PRO A 118 6.05 -6.98 5.66
N HIS A 119 6.46 -5.88 6.33
CA HIS A 119 5.58 -4.94 7.04
C HIS A 119 4.62 -5.60 8.06
N LEU A 120 4.95 -6.81 8.51
CA LEU A 120 4.23 -7.55 9.55
C LEU A 120 4.69 -7.11 10.95
N ILE A 121 3.85 -7.32 11.96
CA ILE A 121 4.24 -7.19 13.38
C ILE A 121 5.47 -8.11 13.61
N GLY A 122 6.52 -7.56 14.22
CA GLY A 122 7.83 -8.20 14.33
C GLY A 122 8.89 -7.63 13.39
N SER A 123 8.51 -7.07 12.23
CA SER A 123 9.46 -6.64 11.18
C SER A 123 10.24 -5.35 11.53
N CYS A 124 11.57 -5.40 11.46
CA CYS A 124 12.44 -4.22 11.55
C CYS A 124 12.63 -3.53 10.19
N CYS A 125 11.56 -2.99 9.59
CA CYS A 125 11.65 -2.34 8.27
C CYS A 125 12.48 -1.04 8.31
N PRO A 126 13.35 -0.78 7.31
CA PRO A 126 14.15 0.43 7.27
C PRO A 126 13.32 1.66 6.91
N THR A 127 13.54 2.75 7.63
CA THR A 127 12.88 4.04 7.40
C THR A 127 13.69 4.87 6.40
N CYS A 128 13.02 5.39 5.38
CA CYS A 128 13.62 6.19 4.31
C CYS A 128 13.05 7.62 4.33
N ASP A 129 13.84 8.61 3.90
CA ASP A 129 13.39 9.99 3.77
C ASP A 129 12.67 10.27 2.43
N ASN A 130 12.31 11.54 2.20
CA ASN A 130 11.58 11.98 1.00
C ASN A 130 12.42 11.91 -0.30
N GLN A 131 13.74 11.77 -0.20
CA GLN A 131 14.63 11.46 -1.33
C GLN A 131 14.87 9.95 -1.47
N GLY A 132 14.32 9.14 -0.55
CA GLY A 132 14.54 7.70 -0.47
C GLY A 132 15.83 7.30 0.25
N GLN A 133 16.64 8.23 0.74
CA GLN A 133 17.85 7.85 1.47
C GLN A 133 17.48 7.26 2.84
N TYR A 134 18.36 6.45 3.44
CA TYR A 134 18.13 5.97 4.81
C TYR A 134 18.04 7.17 5.77
N THR A 135 17.01 7.21 6.63
CA THR A 135 17.00 8.19 7.72
C THR A 135 18.18 7.91 8.67
N PRO A 136 18.93 8.92 9.13
CA PRO A 136 20.13 8.70 9.94
C PRO A 136 19.86 7.90 11.22
N LEU A 137 18.67 8.03 11.80
CA LEU A 137 18.15 7.18 12.86
C LEU A 137 17.29 6.06 12.27
N GLN A 138 17.57 4.82 12.65
CA GLN A 138 16.74 3.64 12.40
C GLN A 138 16.26 3.08 13.73
N CYS A 139 14.96 2.82 13.86
CA CYS A 139 14.35 2.23 15.06
C CYS A 139 13.44 1.08 14.67
N CYS A 140 13.63 -0.10 15.29
CA CYS A 140 12.76 -1.24 15.08
C CYS A 140 11.56 -1.19 16.03
N GLY A 141 10.36 -0.97 15.49
CA GLY A 141 9.15 -0.79 16.29
C GLY A 141 8.70 -2.03 17.07
N SER A 142 9.09 -3.24 16.65
CA SER A 142 8.76 -4.50 17.32
C SER A 142 9.69 -4.85 18.48
N THR A 143 10.98 -4.53 18.37
CA THR A 143 11.98 -4.87 19.40
C THR A 143 12.33 -3.69 20.30
N GLY A 144 12.03 -2.45 19.88
CA GLY A 144 12.34 -1.22 20.62
C GLY A 144 13.77 -0.70 20.48
N TYR A 145 14.64 -1.42 19.76
CA TYR A 145 16.04 -1.00 19.54
C TYR A 145 16.14 0.12 18.50
N CYS A 146 17.03 1.10 18.75
CA CYS A 146 17.37 2.16 17.81
C CYS A 146 18.89 2.24 17.57
N ARG A 147 19.30 2.69 16.38
CA ARG A 147 20.71 2.81 15.95
C ARG A 147 20.87 3.92 14.91
N CYS A 148 22.08 4.43 14.74
CA CYS A 148 22.39 5.34 13.64
C CYS A 148 22.94 4.57 12.42
N VAL A 149 22.66 5.08 11.21
CA VAL A 149 23.14 4.52 9.95
C VAL A 149 23.72 5.58 9.01
N THR A 150 24.56 5.14 8.08
CA THR A 150 25.00 5.94 6.92
C THR A 150 23.86 6.19 5.93
N THR A 151 24.07 7.10 4.98
CA THR A 151 23.17 7.28 3.82
C THR A 151 22.98 6.00 2.99
N SER A 152 23.96 5.08 3.00
CA SER A 152 23.90 3.75 2.40
C SER A 152 23.30 2.65 3.31
N GLY A 153 22.84 3.00 4.52
CA GLY A 153 22.17 2.07 5.44
C GLY A 153 23.10 1.14 6.22
N GLN A 154 24.38 1.47 6.34
CA GLN A 154 25.34 0.74 7.16
C GLN A 154 25.30 1.23 8.61
N ASP A 155 25.27 0.31 9.57
CA ASP A 155 25.19 0.64 10.99
C ASP A 155 26.46 1.34 11.49
N ILE A 156 26.29 2.43 12.24
CA ILE A 156 27.40 3.17 12.85
C ILE A 156 27.75 2.51 14.20
N PRO A 157 28.98 2.01 14.41
CA PRO A 157 29.38 1.35 15.65
C PRO A 157 29.14 2.20 16.91
N GLY A 158 28.81 1.55 18.02
CA GLY A 158 28.53 2.22 19.30
C GLY A 158 27.19 2.95 19.39
N THR A 159 26.42 3.07 18.31
CA THR A 159 25.13 3.81 18.31
C THR A 159 23.89 2.95 18.61
N LEU A 160 24.05 1.63 18.78
CA LEU A 160 22.94 0.73 19.10
C LEU A 160 22.46 0.93 20.55
N THR A 161 21.23 1.42 20.68
CA THR A 161 20.54 1.65 21.96
C THR A 161 19.45 0.60 22.18
N PRO A 162 19.40 -0.05 23.35
CA PRO A 162 18.35 -0.98 23.73
C PRO A 162 17.03 -0.25 24.09
N PRO A 163 15.91 -0.98 24.21
CA PRO A 163 14.61 -0.40 24.52
C PRO A 163 14.61 0.37 25.85
N GLY A 164 13.80 1.43 25.92
CA GLY A 164 13.67 2.27 27.11
C GLY A 164 14.85 3.22 27.37
N ARG A 165 15.97 3.12 26.62
CA ARG A 165 17.04 4.14 26.66
C ARG A 165 16.76 5.29 25.70
N PRO A 166 17.37 6.49 25.93
CA PRO A 166 17.33 7.58 24.97
C PRO A 166 17.86 7.15 23.60
N ARG A 167 17.25 7.68 22.54
CA ARG A 167 17.68 7.44 21.15
C ARG A 167 19.07 8.04 20.90
N PRO A 168 19.91 7.42 20.04
CA PRO A 168 21.23 7.95 19.73
C PRO A 168 21.11 9.25 18.91
N ASN A 169 22.07 10.16 19.07
CA ASN A 169 22.13 11.39 18.30
C ASN A 169 22.77 11.15 16.92
N CYS A 170 21.94 10.98 15.89
CA CYS A 170 22.38 10.64 14.55
C CYS A 170 22.55 11.90 13.68
N ILE A 171 23.78 12.41 13.60
CA ILE A 171 24.16 13.51 12.71
C ILE A 171 23.99 13.08 11.24
N LYS A 172 23.40 13.94 10.38
CA LYS A 172 23.41 13.71 8.92
C LYS A 172 24.85 13.81 8.40
N THR A 173 25.50 12.67 8.16
CA THR A 173 26.78 12.57 7.46
C THR A 173 26.60 12.77 5.95
N GLY A 174 26.33 14.02 5.57
CA GLY A 174 26.43 14.47 4.18
C GLY A 174 27.89 14.55 3.72
N ARG A 175 28.11 14.35 2.42
CA ARG A 175 29.38 14.51 1.72
C ARG A 175 29.10 15.07 0.33
#